data_AF-F0SGQ9-F1
#
_entry.id   AF-F0SGQ9-F1
#
_cell.length_a   1.000
_cell.length_b   1.000
_cell.length_c   1.000
_cell.angle_alpha   90.00
_cell.angle_beta   90.00
_cell.angle_gamma   90.00
#
_symmetry.space_group_name_H-M   'P 1'
#
loop_
_entity.id
_entity.type
_entity.pdbx_description
1 polymer ?
#
loop_
_entity_poly.entity_id
_entity_poly.type
_entity_poly.pdbx_seq_one_letter_code
_entity_poly.pdbx_strand_id
1 'polypeptide(L)'
;MGRCTWRTPEETTSLDEIQAHHVQDGRHHNEHAGQCIEDAAGRTSSTELNLEAVQETDKWPFRRNKKSTPVPVVRCGSIDVAWDSTYHSWKFSDGEIDYSFSDNPVFDPSVLQHLPKVSQWLEELDCEIHEEVKKYLAGWCDWQGEKDLVDIDVSWLVARNEVDVSYAHEDWGDLGVNVVITDGRITDSYAGD
;
A
#
# COMPACT_ATOMS: atom_id res chain seq x y z
N MET A 1 30.83 1.12 2.18
CA MET A 1 30.94 0.73 0.76
C MET A 1 31.27 -0.75 0.64
N GLY A 2 30.27 -1.61 0.87
CA GLY A 2 30.40 -3.05 0.61
C GLY A 2 30.37 -3.28 -0.90
N ARG A 3 31.38 -3.96 -1.46
CA ARG A 3 31.36 -4.33 -2.88
C ARG A 3 30.39 -5.51 -3.04
N CYS A 4 29.26 -5.34 -3.74
CA CYS A 4 28.48 -6.49 -4.23
C CYS A 4 29.45 -7.34 -5.07
N THR A 5 29.83 -8.51 -4.55
CA THR A 5 30.70 -9.45 -5.26
C THR A 5 29.81 -10.38 -6.05
N TRP A 6 29.74 -10.15 -7.36
CA TRP A 6 29.03 -11.01 -8.29
C TRP A 6 29.64 -12.42 -8.24
N ARG A 7 28.89 -13.40 -7.73
CA ARG A 7 29.13 -14.81 -8.06
C ARG A 7 28.53 -15.05 -9.45
N THR A 8 29.40 -15.31 -10.41
CA THR A 8 28.98 -15.81 -11.73
C THR A 8 28.31 -17.18 -11.57
N PRO A 9 27.07 -17.36 -12.05
CA PRO A 9 26.47 -18.68 -12.13
C PRO A 9 27.17 -19.51 -13.20
N GLU A 10 27.56 -20.73 -12.85
CA GLU A 10 28.10 -21.72 -13.79
C GLU A 10 27.03 -22.11 -14.81
N GLU A 11 27.39 -22.01 -16.09
CA GLU A 11 26.60 -22.45 -17.23
C GLU A 11 26.23 -23.93 -17.11
N THR A 12 24.93 -24.24 -17.19
CA THR A 12 24.46 -25.57 -17.59
C THR A 12 23.26 -25.46 -18.55
N THR A 13 23.61 -25.54 -19.84
CA THR A 13 22.97 -26.33 -20.89
C THR A 13 21.44 -26.26 -21.10
N SER A 14 21.06 -25.48 -22.13
CA SER A 14 20.17 -25.81 -23.27
C SER A 14 19.32 -27.09 -23.22
N LEU A 15 18.01 -26.97 -23.50
CA LEU A 15 17.34 -27.50 -24.71
C LEU A 15 15.81 -27.21 -24.70
N ASP A 16 15.36 -26.70 -25.84
CA ASP A 16 14.13 -27.03 -26.58
C ASP A 16 12.71 -26.70 -26.06
N GLU A 17 12.10 -25.79 -26.82
CA GLU A 17 10.91 -26.07 -27.65
C GLU A 17 9.57 -26.27 -26.92
N ILE A 18 8.80 -25.18 -26.71
CA ILE A 18 7.34 -25.27 -26.68
C ILE A 18 6.69 -24.15 -27.51
N GLN A 19 5.78 -24.62 -28.36
CA GLN A 19 5.14 -24.00 -29.50
C GLN A 19 4.15 -22.88 -29.16
N ALA A 20 4.06 -21.93 -30.09
CA ALA A 20 3.04 -20.90 -30.17
C ALA A 20 1.66 -21.49 -30.51
N HIS A 21 0.64 -21.16 -29.72
CA HIS A 21 -0.76 -21.32 -30.11
C HIS A 21 -1.44 -19.95 -30.28
N HIS A 22 -1.89 -19.77 -31.51
CA HIS A 22 -2.65 -18.68 -32.09
C HIS A 22 -4.15 -18.96 -31.91
N VAL A 23 -4.93 -18.10 -31.23
CA VAL A 23 -6.41 -18.09 -31.35
C VAL A 23 -7.00 -16.69 -31.11
N GLN A 24 -7.44 -16.09 -32.23
CA GLN A 24 -8.69 -15.36 -32.54
C GLN A 24 -9.33 -14.34 -31.58
N ASP A 25 -9.36 -13.09 -32.09
CA ASP A 25 -10.51 -12.20 -32.34
C ASP A 25 -11.85 -12.44 -31.62
N GLY A 26 -12.36 -11.35 -31.01
CA GLY A 26 -13.73 -11.26 -30.51
C GLY A 26 -14.16 -9.83 -30.20
N ARG A 27 -14.31 -8.98 -31.24
CA ARG A 27 -15.03 -7.70 -31.13
C ARG A 27 -16.53 -7.95 -30.91
N HIS A 28 -17.10 -7.38 -29.86
CA HIS A 28 -18.53 -7.08 -29.82
C HIS A 28 -18.74 -5.61 -29.43
N HIS A 29 -19.11 -4.82 -30.44
CA HIS A 29 -19.82 -3.55 -30.27
C HIS A 29 -21.18 -3.82 -29.64
N ASN A 30 -21.58 -2.99 -28.68
CA ASN A 30 -23.00 -2.83 -28.37
C ASN A 30 -23.30 -1.34 -28.20
N GLU A 31 -23.84 -0.77 -29.27
CA GLU A 31 -24.48 0.54 -29.28
C GLU A 31 -25.91 0.35 -28.75
N HIS A 32 -26.29 1.09 -27.71
CA HIS A 32 -27.70 1.32 -27.42
C HIS A 32 -27.92 2.79 -27.13
N ALA A 33 -28.49 3.45 -28.14
CA ALA A 33 -29.12 4.74 -28.06
C ALA A 33 -30.57 4.62 -27.54
N GLY A 34 -31.06 5.70 -26.94
CA GLY A 34 -32.48 5.94 -26.67
C GLY A 34 -32.71 6.47 -25.26
N GLN A 35 -33.54 7.47 -24.99
CA GLN A 35 -34.33 8.38 -25.82
C GLN A 35 -34.90 9.42 -24.85
N CYS A 36 -35.01 10.67 -25.27
CA CYS A 36 -35.63 11.77 -24.53
C CYS A 36 -37.13 11.56 -24.35
N ILE A 37 -37.70 11.97 -23.21
CA ILE A 37 -39.11 12.38 -23.09
C ILE A 37 -39.17 13.66 -22.25
N GLU A 38 -39.78 14.67 -22.87
CA GLU A 38 -40.12 15.99 -22.34
C GLU A 38 -41.39 15.98 -21.49
N ASP A 39 -41.47 17.01 -20.64
CA ASP A 39 -42.64 17.79 -20.21
C ASP A 39 -43.84 17.13 -19.51
N ALA A 40 -44.09 17.60 -18.27
CA ALA A 40 -45.43 18.03 -17.87
C ALA A 40 -45.36 19.07 -16.75
N ALA A 41 -45.76 20.30 -17.08
CA ALA A 41 -46.08 21.37 -16.14
C ALA A 41 -47.34 21.04 -15.32
N GLY A 42 -47.32 21.36 -14.04
CA GLY A 42 -48.47 21.25 -13.14
C GLY A 42 -48.45 22.32 -12.05
N ARG A 43 -49.40 23.25 -12.13
CA ARG A 43 -49.66 24.41 -11.26
C ARG A 43 -50.00 24.05 -9.80
N THR A 44 -50.07 25.13 -9.00
CA THR A 44 -50.79 25.34 -7.73
C THR A 44 -49.93 25.13 -6.48
N SER A 45 -49.99 25.91 -5.40
CA SER A 45 -50.79 27.06 -4.98
C SER A 45 -50.04 27.70 -3.80
N SER A 46 -50.15 29.02 -3.65
CA SER A 46 -49.73 29.74 -2.44
C SER A 46 -50.28 29.10 -1.17
N THR A 47 -49.45 28.99 -0.14
CA THR A 47 -49.88 28.95 1.26
C THR A 47 -48.80 29.63 2.09
N GLU A 48 -49.13 30.83 2.59
CA GLU A 48 -48.41 31.51 3.66
C GLU A 48 -48.41 30.61 4.90
N LEU A 49 -47.23 30.28 5.44
CA LEU A 49 -47.10 29.73 6.79
C LEU A 49 -45.85 30.32 7.47
N ASN A 50 -46.13 31.18 8.46
CA ASN A 50 -45.43 31.42 9.71
C ASN A 50 -43.90 31.24 9.76
N LEU A 51 -43.21 32.37 9.79
CA LEU A 51 -41.90 32.53 10.44
C LEU A 51 -42.08 32.46 11.97
N GLU A 52 -42.12 31.26 12.54
CA GLU A 52 -41.80 31.07 13.96
C GLU A 52 -40.95 29.80 14.13
N ALA A 53 -39.86 29.96 14.87
CA ALA A 53 -38.93 28.95 15.37
C ALA A 53 -38.11 28.18 14.31
N VAL A 54 -36.86 28.62 14.16
CA VAL A 54 -35.74 27.84 13.63
C VAL A 54 -35.65 26.52 14.41
N GLN A 55 -36.23 25.46 13.84
CA GLN A 55 -36.01 24.10 14.29
C GLN A 55 -34.55 23.73 13.97
N GLU A 56 -33.88 23.19 14.99
CA GLU A 56 -32.52 22.65 14.89
C GLU A 56 -32.36 21.84 13.61
N THR A 57 -31.43 22.30 12.76
CA THR A 57 -31.09 21.67 11.50
C THR A 57 -30.74 20.20 11.72
N ASP A 58 -31.54 19.34 11.09
CA ASP A 58 -31.19 18.04 10.52
C ASP A 58 -29.93 17.38 11.11
N LYS A 59 -30.08 16.80 12.30
CA LYS A 59 -29.17 15.73 12.73
C LYS A 59 -29.38 14.53 11.81
N TRP A 60 -28.50 14.41 10.82
CA TRP A 60 -28.32 13.22 9.99
C TRP A 60 -28.54 11.93 10.82
N PRO A 61 -29.45 11.02 10.43
CA PRO A 61 -29.90 9.92 11.29
C PRO A 61 -28.82 8.86 11.54
N PHE A 62 -27.71 8.93 10.80
CA PHE A 62 -26.56 8.07 10.99
C PHE A 62 -25.69 8.65 12.11
N ARG A 63 -25.87 8.13 13.32
CA ARG A 63 -24.86 8.28 14.36
C ARG A 63 -23.58 7.63 13.83
N ARG A 64 -22.51 8.40 13.63
CA ARG A 64 -21.17 7.81 13.49
C ARG A 64 -21.00 6.88 14.68
N ASN A 65 -20.83 5.58 14.42
CA ASN A 65 -20.41 4.66 15.47
C ASN A 65 -19.22 5.32 16.16
N LYS A 66 -19.30 5.53 17.47
CA LYS A 66 -18.11 5.83 18.26
C LYS A 66 -17.23 4.59 18.12
N LYS A 67 -16.37 4.57 17.09
CA LYS A 67 -15.27 3.61 17.02
C LYS A 67 -14.59 3.71 18.38
N SER A 68 -14.49 2.59 19.08
CA SER A 68 -13.80 2.54 20.37
C SER A 68 -12.46 3.24 20.19
N THR A 69 -12.20 4.28 20.98
CA THR A 69 -10.89 4.93 21.00
C THR A 69 -9.88 3.83 21.33
N PRO A 70 -8.95 3.49 20.43
CA PRO A 70 -8.06 2.37 20.66
C PRO A 70 -7.18 2.67 21.87
N VAL A 71 -6.83 1.61 22.60
CA VAL A 71 -5.81 1.64 23.65
C VAL A 71 -4.55 2.20 22.98
N PRO A 72 -4.05 3.37 23.42
CA PRO A 72 -3.12 4.16 22.60
C PRO A 72 -1.77 3.45 22.42
N VAL A 73 -1.40 2.57 23.36
CA VAL A 73 -0.18 1.77 23.32
C VAL A 73 -0.43 0.39 23.93
N VAL A 74 0.00 -0.66 23.24
CA VAL A 74 0.03 -2.06 23.71
C VAL A 74 1.50 -2.48 23.82
N ARG A 75 1.91 -3.06 24.96
CA ARG A 75 3.27 -3.60 25.12
C ARG A 75 3.27 -5.10 24.85
N CYS A 76 4.06 -5.52 23.88
CA CYS A 76 4.25 -6.90 23.46
C CYS A 76 5.71 -7.32 23.73
N GLY A 77 5.98 -7.82 24.93
CA GLY A 77 7.36 -8.10 25.36
C GLY A 77 8.16 -6.80 25.53
N SER A 78 9.23 -6.62 24.75
CA SER A 78 10.04 -5.40 24.71
C SER A 78 9.57 -4.37 23.67
N ILE A 79 8.60 -4.72 22.83
CA ILE A 79 8.10 -3.86 21.75
C ILE A 79 6.87 -3.10 22.23
N ASP A 80 6.90 -1.78 22.11
CA ASP A 80 5.74 -0.92 22.32
C ASP A 80 5.06 -0.68 20.98
N VAL A 81 3.77 -0.96 20.91
CA VAL A 81 2.94 -0.84 19.70
C VAL A 81 1.93 0.27 19.92
N ALA A 82 1.99 1.33 19.13
CA ALA A 82 1.13 2.49 19.26
C ALA A 82 0.14 2.57 18.10
N TRP A 83 -1.09 3.01 18.39
CA TRP A 83 -2.05 3.33 17.34
C TRP A 83 -1.82 4.75 16.82
N ASP A 84 -1.55 4.89 15.53
CA ASP A 84 -1.52 6.17 14.85
C ASP A 84 -2.95 6.55 14.39
N SER A 85 -3.52 7.56 15.05
CA SER A 85 -4.86 8.04 14.72
C SER A 85 -4.94 8.80 13.39
N THR A 86 -3.83 9.34 12.90
CA THR A 86 -3.74 10.13 11.66
C THR A 86 -3.77 9.21 10.45
N TYR A 87 -2.91 8.18 10.47
CA TYR A 87 -2.80 7.22 9.36
C TYR A 87 -3.66 5.97 9.54
N HIS A 88 -4.35 5.85 10.67
CA HIS A 88 -5.20 4.70 11.00
C HIS A 88 -4.46 3.36 10.91
N SER A 89 -3.22 3.34 11.42
CA SER A 89 -2.36 2.17 11.42
C SER A 89 -1.72 1.97 12.79
N TRP A 90 -1.30 0.74 13.08
CA TRP A 90 -0.41 0.45 14.20
C TRP A 90 1.02 0.73 13.77
N LYS A 91 1.80 1.38 14.64
CA LYS A 91 3.22 1.70 14.46
C LYS A 91 4.03 1.12 15.61
N PHE A 92 5.17 0.52 15.30
CA PHE A 92 6.08 -0.04 16.28
C PHE A 92 7.48 -0.17 15.67
N SER A 93 8.48 -0.30 16.53
CA SER A 93 9.88 -0.46 16.10
C SER A 93 10.48 -1.71 16.71
N ASP A 94 11.34 -2.41 15.96
CA ASP A 94 12.21 -3.46 16.48
C ASP A 94 13.65 -3.12 16.12
N GLY A 95 14.40 -2.59 17.10
CA GLY A 95 15.71 -1.99 16.87
C GLY A 95 15.60 -0.65 16.14
N GLU A 96 16.26 -0.55 14.98
CA GLU A 96 16.31 0.66 14.14
C GLU A 96 15.29 0.63 12.99
N ILE A 97 14.47 -0.43 12.90
CA ILE A 97 13.50 -0.60 11.83
C ILE A 97 12.11 -0.25 12.35
N ASP A 98 11.45 0.67 11.65
CA ASP A 98 10.07 1.05 11.88
C ASP A 98 9.11 0.20 11.01
N TYR A 99 8.06 -0.28 11.65
CA TYR A 99 7.04 -1.13 11.03
C TYR A 99 5.65 -0.51 11.16
N SER A 100 4.80 -0.81 10.19
CA SER A 100 3.41 -0.43 10.19
C SER A 100 2.46 -1.58 9.88
N PHE A 101 1.24 -1.46 10.39
CA PHE A 101 0.19 -2.44 10.18
C PHE A 101 -1.16 -1.72 10.09
N SER A 102 -1.71 -1.65 8.88
CA SER A 102 -2.80 -0.74 8.49
C SER A 102 -4.13 -1.47 8.26
N ASP A 103 -4.11 -2.77 7.93
CA ASP A 103 -5.32 -3.46 7.47
C ASP A 103 -6.32 -3.87 8.56
N ASN A 104 -5.94 -3.84 9.84
CA ASN A 104 -6.81 -4.30 10.91
C ASN A 104 -6.74 -3.40 12.17
N PRO A 105 -7.90 -2.92 12.68
CA PRO A 105 -7.97 -2.08 13.87
C PRO A 105 -7.58 -2.81 15.16
N VAL A 106 -7.41 -4.14 15.12
CA VAL A 106 -6.87 -4.95 16.22
C VAL A 106 -5.47 -5.40 15.82
N PHE A 107 -4.48 -5.04 16.63
CA PHE A 107 -3.11 -5.49 16.44
C PHE A 107 -3.01 -7.00 16.66
N ASP A 108 -2.48 -7.74 15.69
CA ASP A 108 -2.16 -9.16 15.82
C ASP A 108 -0.69 -9.33 16.24
N PRO A 109 -0.40 -9.68 17.51
CA PRO A 109 0.98 -9.84 17.98
C PRO A 109 1.70 -11.03 17.34
N SER A 110 1.00 -11.91 16.61
CA SER A 110 1.64 -12.98 15.85
C SER A 110 2.54 -12.45 14.73
N VAL A 111 2.39 -11.19 14.29
CA VAL A 111 3.29 -10.58 13.31
C VAL A 111 4.74 -10.46 13.85
N LEU A 112 4.90 -10.26 15.16
CA LEU A 112 6.20 -9.97 15.78
C LEU A 112 7.21 -11.12 15.67
N GLN A 113 6.74 -12.37 15.68
CA GLN A 113 7.61 -13.55 15.50
C GLN A 113 8.16 -13.68 14.07
N HIS A 114 7.62 -12.94 13.10
CA HIS A 114 8.04 -12.99 11.71
C HIS A 114 9.05 -11.89 11.34
N LEU A 115 9.24 -10.85 12.18
CA LEU A 115 10.14 -9.73 11.87
C LEU A 115 11.60 -10.15 11.58
N PRO A 116 12.20 -11.12 12.30
CA PRO A 116 13.56 -11.57 11.97
C PRO A 116 13.70 -12.12 10.55
N LYS A 117 12.63 -12.73 10.02
CA LYS A 117 12.58 -13.24 8.65
C LYS A 117 12.54 -12.08 7.64
N VAL A 118 11.83 -11.01 7.95
CA VAL A 118 11.79 -9.79 7.12
C VAL A 118 13.17 -9.15 7.07
N SER A 119 13.84 -9.00 8.21
CA SER A 119 15.22 -8.48 8.24
C SER A 119 16.17 -9.34 7.38
N GLN A 120 16.06 -10.67 7.46
CA GLN A 120 16.83 -11.57 6.60
C GLN A 120 16.56 -11.34 5.11
N TRP A 121 15.30 -11.16 4.70
CA TRP A 121 14.97 -10.88 3.30
C TRP A 121 15.57 -9.58 2.80
N LEU A 122 15.56 -8.52 3.60
CA LEU A 122 16.16 -7.23 3.24
C LEU A 122 17.66 -7.35 3.01
N GLU A 123 18.35 -8.13 3.85
CA GLU A 123 19.79 -8.40 3.68
C GLU A 123 20.08 -9.23 2.42
N GLU A 124 19.30 -10.29 2.17
CA GLU A 124 19.48 -11.18 1.03
C GLU A 124 19.16 -10.51 -0.30
N LEU A 125 18.14 -9.64 -0.32
CA LEU A 125 17.64 -8.96 -1.52
C LEU A 125 18.27 -7.57 -1.74
N ASP A 126 19.21 -7.11 -0.91
CA ASP A 126 19.72 -5.72 -0.96
C ASP A 126 20.21 -5.30 -2.36
N CYS A 127 20.98 -6.15 -3.06
CA CYS A 127 21.44 -5.82 -4.41
C CYS A 127 20.26 -5.82 -5.44
N GLU A 128 19.20 -6.65 -5.25
CA GLU A 128 18.01 -6.63 -6.14
C GLU A 128 17.14 -5.40 -5.89
N ILE A 129 16.91 -5.05 -4.62
CA ILE A 129 16.20 -3.84 -4.20
C ILE A 129 16.92 -2.60 -4.79
N HIS A 130 18.25 -2.59 -4.75
CA HIS A 130 19.04 -1.50 -5.32
C HIS A 130 18.76 -1.31 -6.82
N GLU A 131 18.65 -2.39 -7.60
CA GLU A 131 18.34 -2.29 -9.03
C GLU A 131 16.90 -1.84 -9.29
N GLU A 132 15.92 -2.26 -8.48
CA GLU A 132 14.54 -1.76 -8.60
C GLU A 132 14.45 -0.26 -8.26
N VAL A 133 15.12 0.19 -7.20
CA VAL A 133 15.23 1.63 -6.86
C VAL A 133 15.87 2.40 -8.02
N LYS A 134 16.99 1.91 -8.56
CA LYS A 134 17.67 2.51 -9.70
C LYS A 134 16.76 2.73 -10.90
N LYS A 135 15.93 1.73 -11.19
CA LYS A 135 15.01 1.72 -12.34
C LYS A 135 13.96 2.81 -12.20
N TYR A 136 13.42 3.05 -11.00
CA TYR A 136 12.46 4.13 -10.77
C TYR A 136 13.10 5.52 -10.76
N LEU A 137 14.34 5.64 -10.29
CA LEU A 137 15.07 6.90 -10.27
C LEU A 137 15.71 7.25 -11.62
N ALA A 138 15.76 6.30 -12.57
CA ALA A 138 16.36 6.50 -13.87
C ALA A 138 15.66 7.63 -14.65
N GLY A 139 16.40 8.71 -14.89
CA GLY A 139 15.89 9.90 -15.58
C GLY A 139 15.13 10.88 -14.68
N TRP A 140 14.95 10.55 -13.39
CA TRP A 140 14.44 11.46 -12.37
C TRP A 140 15.55 12.25 -11.71
N CYS A 141 16.57 11.56 -11.18
CA CYS A 141 17.72 12.16 -10.53
C CYS A 141 19.02 11.36 -10.76
N ASP A 142 20.17 11.99 -10.52
CA ASP A 142 21.49 11.37 -10.61
C ASP A 142 21.82 10.61 -9.31
N TRP A 143 21.11 9.52 -9.07
CA TRP A 143 21.24 8.71 -7.86
C TRP A 143 22.64 8.06 -7.72
N GLN A 144 23.26 8.22 -6.55
CA GLN A 144 24.59 7.67 -6.23
C GLN A 144 24.57 6.32 -5.50
N GLY A 145 23.38 5.75 -5.29
CA GLY A 145 23.22 4.43 -4.67
C GLY A 145 22.80 4.42 -3.20
N GLU A 146 22.65 5.58 -2.58
CA GLU A 146 22.22 5.74 -1.18
C GLU A 146 20.70 5.70 -1.06
N LYS A 147 20.17 4.92 -0.11
CA LYS A 147 18.74 4.76 0.15
C LYS A 147 18.51 4.61 1.64
N ASP A 148 17.47 5.26 2.14
CA ASP A 148 17.02 5.15 3.53
C ASP A 148 15.77 4.28 3.57
N LEU A 149 15.75 3.32 4.49
CA LEU A 149 14.56 2.54 4.80
C LEU A 149 13.63 3.42 5.66
N VAL A 150 12.42 3.70 5.15
CA VAL A 150 11.48 4.63 5.80
C VAL A 150 10.48 3.90 6.70
N ASP A 151 9.83 2.86 6.17
CA ASP A 151 8.79 2.09 6.87
C ASP A 151 8.65 0.73 6.19
N ILE A 152 8.24 -0.28 6.95
CA ILE A 152 7.84 -1.59 6.41
C ILE A 152 6.39 -1.86 6.79
N ASP A 153 5.50 -1.92 5.79
CA ASP A 153 4.14 -2.38 6.00
C ASP A 153 4.11 -3.91 6.08
N VAL A 154 3.71 -4.42 7.25
CA VAL A 154 3.61 -5.86 7.56
C VAL A 154 2.17 -6.35 7.65
N SER A 155 1.20 -5.58 7.12
CA SER A 155 -0.22 -5.92 7.17
C SER A 155 -0.53 -7.29 6.54
N TRP A 156 0.21 -7.65 5.50
CA TRP A 156 0.05 -8.92 4.78
C TRP A 156 1.03 -10.01 5.19
N LEU A 157 1.93 -9.75 6.16
CA LEU A 157 3.02 -10.68 6.50
C LEU A 157 2.49 -12.04 7.01
N VAL A 158 1.49 -12.03 7.89
CA VAL A 158 0.94 -13.29 8.45
C VAL A 158 0.05 -14.01 7.42
N ALA A 159 -0.75 -13.26 6.66
CA ALA A 159 -1.77 -13.81 5.79
C ALA A 159 -1.23 -14.27 4.42
N ARG A 160 -0.23 -13.57 3.89
CA ARG A 160 0.31 -13.76 2.53
C ARG A 160 1.83 -13.92 2.49
N ASN A 161 2.50 -13.82 3.65
CA ASN A 161 3.97 -13.84 3.72
C ASN A 161 4.59 -12.75 2.83
N GLU A 162 3.97 -11.57 2.86
CA GLU A 162 4.22 -10.41 2.01
C GLU A 162 4.48 -9.17 2.88
N VAL A 163 5.43 -8.35 2.49
CA VAL A 163 5.70 -7.03 3.08
C VAL A 163 5.87 -5.99 1.98
N ASP A 164 5.52 -4.75 2.30
CA ASP A 164 5.78 -3.58 1.44
C ASP A 164 6.83 -2.70 2.11
N VAL A 165 7.95 -2.48 1.42
CA VAL A 165 9.14 -1.84 1.96
C VAL A 165 9.33 -0.49 1.29
N SER A 166 9.20 0.59 2.05
CA SER A 166 9.30 1.95 1.55
C SER A 166 10.73 2.47 1.70
N TYR A 167 11.30 2.95 0.59
CA TYR A 167 12.59 3.61 0.54
C TYR A 167 12.44 5.07 0.11
N ALA A 168 13.27 5.94 0.68
CA ALA A 168 13.41 7.33 0.25
C ALA A 168 14.88 7.78 0.41
N HIS A 169 15.20 8.98 -0.07
CA HIS A 169 16.45 9.66 0.25
C HIS A 169 16.26 11.16 0.02
N GLU A 170 17.03 12.01 0.71
CA GLU A 170 16.91 13.47 0.59
C GLU A 170 17.10 13.99 -0.85
N ASP A 171 17.90 13.29 -1.64
CA ASP A 171 18.20 13.64 -3.03
C ASP A 171 17.14 13.18 -4.05
N TRP A 172 16.12 12.44 -3.62
CA TRP A 172 15.05 11.96 -4.51
C TRP A 172 13.90 12.98 -4.64
N GLY A 173 13.92 14.05 -3.82
CA GLY A 173 12.83 15.01 -3.72
C GLY A 173 11.65 14.42 -2.97
N ASP A 174 10.45 14.56 -3.53
CA ASP A 174 9.21 13.99 -2.98
C ASP A 174 8.92 12.57 -3.54
N LEU A 175 9.92 11.90 -4.11
CA LEU A 175 9.75 10.57 -4.70
C LEU A 175 10.22 9.49 -3.74
N GLY A 176 9.31 8.61 -3.31
CA GLY A 176 9.62 7.35 -2.66
C GLY A 176 9.68 6.19 -3.66
N VAL A 177 10.28 5.07 -3.26
CA VAL A 177 10.18 3.81 -4.00
C VAL A 177 9.79 2.70 -3.04
N ASN A 178 8.70 2.02 -3.38
CA ASN A 178 8.18 0.91 -2.61
C ASN A 178 8.52 -0.41 -3.31
N VAL A 179 8.92 -1.40 -2.52
CA VAL A 179 9.28 -2.74 -3.00
C VAL A 179 8.47 -3.78 -2.24
N VAL A 180 7.70 -4.58 -2.98
CA VAL A 180 6.88 -5.65 -2.42
C VAL A 180 7.65 -6.95 -2.43
N ILE A 181 7.86 -7.53 -1.24
CA ILE A 181 8.57 -8.79 -1.06
C ILE A 181 7.58 -9.86 -0.60
N THR A 182 7.41 -10.91 -1.39
CA THR A 182 6.58 -12.07 -1.06
C THR A 182 7.43 -13.33 -1.05
N ASP A 183 7.32 -14.15 0.00
CA ASP A 183 8.06 -15.41 0.09
C ASP A 183 9.59 -15.26 -0.09
N GLY A 184 10.13 -14.10 0.33
CA GLY A 184 11.56 -13.79 0.22
C GLY A 184 12.01 -13.46 -1.20
N ARG A 185 11.11 -12.98 -2.05
CA ARG A 185 11.40 -12.53 -3.42
C ARG A 185 10.69 -11.22 -3.70
N ILE A 186 11.32 -10.35 -4.49
CA ILE A 186 10.64 -9.16 -5.00
C ILE A 186 9.58 -9.61 -6.01
N THR A 187 8.32 -9.28 -5.74
CA THR A 187 7.17 -9.61 -6.59
C THR A 187 6.60 -8.40 -7.30
N ASP A 188 6.78 -7.22 -6.73
CA ASP A 188 6.37 -5.95 -7.33
C ASP A 188 7.23 -4.80 -6.81
N SER A 189 7.21 -3.68 -7.50
CA SER A 189 7.88 -2.44 -7.11
C SER A 189 7.15 -1.27 -7.76
N TYR A 190 7.05 -0.14 -7.07
CA TYR A 190 6.33 1.03 -7.58
C TYR A 190 6.85 2.34 -6.97
N ALA A 191 6.55 3.46 -7.63
CA ALA A 191 6.85 4.79 -7.11
C ALA A 191 5.91 5.12 -5.93
N GLY A 192 6.50 5.43 -4.78
CA GLY A 192 5.83 5.94 -3.60
C GLY A 192 5.79 7.48 -3.58
N ASP A 193 4.95 8.00 -2.69
CA ASP A 193 4.88 9.43 -2.32
C ASP A 193 5.68 9.68 -1.04
#